data_AF-A0A6A1W264-F1
#
_entry.id   AF-A0A6A1W264-F1
#
_cell.length_a   1.000
_cell.length_b   1.000
_cell.length_c   1.000
_cell.angle_alpha   90.00
_cell.angle_beta   90.00
_cell.angle_gamma   90.00
#
_symmetry.space_group_name_H-M   'P 1'
#
loop_
_entity.id
_entity.type
_entity.pdbx_description
1 polymer ?
#
loop_
_entity_poly.entity_id
_entity_poly.type
_entity_poly.pdbx_seq_one_letter_code
_entity_poly.pdbx_strand_id
1 'polypeptide(L)'
;MLPNTELLVLFGLGRGGSAGNKFRMSLGLPVAATVNCADNTGAKNLYIISVKGIKGRLNRLPSACVGDMVMATVKKGKPDLRKKVLPAVIVRQRKPWRRKDGVFMYFEDVSQLLVSDRIGNNNAGVIVNPKGEMKGSAITGPIGKECADLWPRIASAANAIV
;
A
#
# COMPACT_ATOMS: atom_id res chain seq x y z
N MET A 1 -21.05 17.19 -30.23
CA MET A 1 -21.16 17.05 -28.77
C MET A 1 -20.18 15.97 -28.35
N LEU A 2 -19.02 16.35 -27.80
CA LEU A 2 -18.04 15.39 -27.29
C LEU A 2 -18.50 14.88 -25.92
N PRO A 3 -18.37 13.57 -25.61
CA PRO A 3 -18.78 13.03 -24.32
C PRO A 3 -17.89 13.58 -23.20
N ASN A 4 -18.52 14.11 -22.16
CA ASN A 4 -17.93 14.77 -20.97
C ASN A 4 -17.13 13.83 -20.03
N THR A 5 -16.50 12.76 -20.53
CA THR A 5 -15.80 11.76 -19.70
C THR A 5 -14.30 12.01 -19.53
N GLU A 6 -13.72 13.03 -20.17
CA GLU A 6 -12.27 13.30 -20.06
C GLU A 6 -11.88 14.28 -18.95
N LEU A 7 -12.85 14.90 -18.27
CA LEU A 7 -12.58 15.98 -17.34
C LEU A 7 -12.43 15.51 -15.88
N LEU A 8 -11.43 14.65 -15.57
CA LEU A 8 -10.88 14.48 -14.21
C LEU A 8 -9.71 13.47 -14.14
N VAL A 9 -8.65 13.64 -14.96
CA VAL A 9 -7.43 12.80 -14.82
C VAL A 9 -6.15 13.63 -14.87
N LEU A 10 -6.05 14.74 -14.13
CA LEU A 10 -4.75 15.40 -13.95
C LEU A 10 -4.69 16.16 -12.62
N PHE A 11 -4.37 15.46 -11.53
CA PHE A 11 -3.68 16.07 -10.39
C PHE A 11 -2.71 15.05 -9.80
N GLY A 12 -1.49 15.02 -10.32
CA GLY A 12 -0.44 14.14 -9.83
C GLY A 12 0.93 14.57 -10.32
N LEU A 13 1.61 15.41 -9.53
CA LEU A 13 3.06 15.59 -9.62
C LEU A 13 3.75 14.22 -9.62
N GLY A 14 4.71 14.04 -10.52
CA GLY A 14 5.50 12.81 -10.68
C GLY A 14 5.91 12.21 -9.34
N ARG A 15 5.34 11.06 -9.03
CA ARG A 15 5.61 10.31 -7.81
C ARG A 15 6.90 9.53 -8.05
N GLY A 16 8.02 10.01 -7.51
CA GLY A 16 9.34 9.38 -7.68
C GLY A 16 9.27 7.87 -7.43
N GLY A 17 9.54 7.10 -8.50
CA GLY A 17 9.55 5.64 -8.51
C GLY A 17 8.28 4.95 -9.03
N SER A 18 7.11 5.61 -9.03
CA SER A 18 5.88 4.99 -9.52
C SER A 18 5.66 5.28 -11.00
N ALA A 19 5.32 4.24 -11.77
CA ALA A 19 4.90 4.37 -13.14
C ALA A 19 3.47 4.93 -13.21
N GLY A 20 3.30 6.12 -13.80
CA GLY A 20 1.99 6.64 -14.18
C GLY A 20 1.11 7.20 -13.05
N ASN A 21 -0.16 7.43 -13.40
CA ASN A 21 -1.18 8.03 -12.53
C ASN A 21 -2.09 6.97 -11.92
N LYS A 22 -2.33 7.10 -10.62
CA LYS A 22 -3.20 6.21 -9.87
C LYS A 22 -4.66 6.68 -9.95
N PHE A 23 -5.59 5.75 -10.24
CA PHE A 23 -7.02 6.02 -10.15
C PHE A 23 -7.47 6.28 -8.72
N ARG A 24 -8.47 7.14 -8.55
CA ARG A 24 -9.05 7.44 -7.24
C ARG A 24 -9.77 6.21 -6.70
N MET A 25 -9.33 5.73 -5.53
CA MET A 25 -9.90 4.58 -4.83
C MET A 25 -10.30 4.95 -3.41
N SER A 26 -11.14 4.11 -2.81
CA SER A 26 -11.50 4.20 -1.39
C SER A 26 -10.25 4.13 -0.51
N LEU A 27 -9.98 5.21 0.25
CA LEU A 27 -8.92 5.24 1.25
C LEU A 27 -9.34 4.41 2.47
N GLY A 28 -8.54 3.39 2.80
CA GLY A 28 -8.82 2.42 3.86
C GLY A 28 -7.86 2.45 5.03
N LEU A 29 -6.73 3.14 4.89
CA LEU A 29 -5.63 3.10 5.85
C LEU A 29 -5.25 4.51 6.30
N PRO A 30 -5.86 5.07 7.35
CA PRO A 30 -5.41 6.34 7.91
C PRO A 30 -4.00 6.23 8.51
N VAL A 31 -3.36 7.37 8.74
CA VAL A 31 -2.21 7.43 9.65
C VAL A 31 -2.55 6.81 11.01
N ALA A 32 -1.54 6.32 11.72
CA ALA A 32 -1.66 5.50 12.92
C ALA A 32 -2.26 4.09 12.73
N ALA A 33 -2.67 3.71 11.51
CA ALA A 33 -3.01 2.33 11.22
C ALA A 33 -1.74 1.45 11.26
N THR A 34 -1.90 0.23 11.78
CA THR A 34 -0.86 -0.80 11.71
C THR A 34 -1.27 -1.87 10.72
N VAL A 35 -0.38 -2.19 9.79
CA VAL A 35 -0.57 -3.17 8.71
C VAL A 35 0.50 -4.25 8.79
N ASN A 36 0.22 -5.41 8.22
CA ASN A 36 1.18 -6.49 8.15
C ASN A 36 2.27 -6.17 7.10
N CYS A 37 3.49 -6.64 7.33
CA CYS A 37 4.54 -6.64 6.32
C CYS A 37 4.37 -7.86 5.42
N ALA A 38 4.29 -7.66 4.12
CA ALA A 38 4.16 -8.73 3.13
C ALA A 38 5.52 -9.20 2.58
N ASP A 39 6.62 -8.53 2.90
CA ASP A 39 7.95 -8.91 2.41
C ASP A 39 8.75 -9.78 3.39
N ASN A 40 9.87 -10.31 2.92
CA ASN A 40 10.81 -11.11 3.70
C ASN A 40 11.95 -10.30 4.35
N THR A 41 11.81 -8.98 4.53
CA THR A 41 12.86 -8.15 5.16
C THR A 41 13.09 -8.48 6.64
N GLY A 42 12.13 -9.14 7.29
CA GLY A 42 12.12 -9.46 8.71
C GLY A 42 11.32 -8.46 9.56
N ALA A 43 10.62 -7.51 8.94
CA ALA A 43 9.54 -6.77 9.59
C ALA A 43 8.28 -7.65 9.64
N LYS A 44 7.51 -7.58 10.74
CA LYS A 44 6.20 -8.23 10.86
C LYS A 44 5.06 -7.22 10.73
N ASN A 45 5.16 -6.11 11.48
CA ASN A 45 4.11 -5.09 11.54
C ASN A 45 4.68 -3.70 11.22
N LEU A 46 4.00 -2.99 10.31
CA LEU A 46 4.32 -1.63 9.87
C LEU A 46 3.28 -0.66 10.43
N TYR A 47 3.74 0.41 11.09
CA TYR A 47 2.89 1.47 11.62
C TYR A 47 3.01 2.72 10.76
N ILE A 48 1.89 3.15 10.16
CA ILE A 48 1.84 4.26 9.22
C ILE A 48 1.94 5.59 9.98
N ILE A 49 2.89 6.43 9.57
CA ILE A 49 3.14 7.75 10.17
C ILE A 49 2.64 8.85 9.23
N SER A 50 2.90 8.72 7.93
CA SER A 50 2.45 9.69 6.93
C SER A 50 2.23 9.03 5.58
N VAL A 51 1.50 9.73 4.70
CA VAL A 51 1.21 9.28 3.34
C VAL A 51 1.81 10.26 2.35
N LYS A 52 2.59 9.77 1.39
CA LYS A 52 3.30 10.62 0.42
C LYS A 52 2.32 11.22 -0.59
N GLY A 53 2.48 12.52 -0.85
CA GLY A 53 1.70 13.23 -1.87
C GLY A 53 0.29 13.65 -1.44
N ILE A 54 -0.03 13.57 -0.14
CA ILE A 54 -1.29 14.09 0.40
C ILE A 54 -1.07 15.49 0.97
N LYS A 55 -1.89 16.45 0.52
CA LYS A 55 -1.94 17.79 1.11
C LYS A 55 -2.70 17.73 2.45
N GLY A 56 -2.15 18.41 3.45
CA GLY A 56 -2.82 18.58 4.74
C GLY A 56 -4.15 19.34 4.59
N ARG A 57 -5.15 18.98 5.39
CA ARG A 57 -6.41 19.71 5.53
C ARG A 57 -6.84 19.65 6.98
N LEU A 58 -7.37 20.78 7.48
CA LEU A 58 -7.89 20.88 8.86
C LEU A 58 -8.86 19.73 9.16
N ASN A 59 -8.64 19.08 10.31
CA ASN A 59 -9.44 17.95 10.82
C ASN A 59 -9.55 16.74 9.88
N ARG A 60 -8.57 16.56 8.98
CA ARG A 60 -8.50 15.39 8.09
C ARG A 60 -7.21 14.62 8.32
N LEU A 61 -7.35 13.37 8.74
CA LEU A 61 -6.24 12.44 8.78
C LEU A 61 -5.83 12.05 7.35
N PRO A 62 -4.53 12.13 6.99
CA PRO A 62 -4.05 11.54 5.75
C PRO A 62 -4.32 10.04 5.74
N SER A 63 -4.75 9.52 4.60
CA SER A 63 -5.09 8.10 4.46
C SER A 63 -4.59 7.56 3.13
N ALA A 64 -4.16 6.30 3.15
CA ALA A 64 -3.65 5.58 1.99
C ALA A 64 -4.66 4.52 1.49
N CYS A 65 -4.46 4.12 0.24
CA CYS A 65 -5.03 2.90 -0.33
C CYS A 65 -3.95 2.12 -1.10
N VAL A 66 -4.30 0.95 -1.63
CA VAL A 66 -3.42 0.07 -2.43
C VAL A 66 -2.66 0.88 -3.49
N GLY A 67 -1.34 0.70 -3.55
CA GLY A 67 -0.43 1.40 -4.45
C GLY A 67 0.12 2.74 -3.94
N ASP A 68 -0.37 3.28 -2.81
CA ASP A 68 0.24 4.49 -2.22
C ASP A 68 1.52 4.16 -1.45
N MET A 69 2.49 5.08 -1.56
CA MET A 69 3.68 5.10 -0.72
C MET A 69 3.40 5.83 0.60
N VAL A 70 3.78 5.21 1.70
CA VAL A 70 3.64 5.71 3.07
C VAL A 70 5.01 5.73 3.76
N MET A 71 5.16 6.58 4.76
CA MET A 71 6.26 6.47 5.71
C MET A 71 5.78 5.64 6.90
N ALA A 72 6.53 4.61 7.27
CA ALA A 72 6.16 3.69 8.32
C ALA A 72 7.33 3.36 9.27
N THR A 73 7.00 2.89 10.46
CA THR A 73 7.97 2.30 11.40
C THR A 73 7.65 0.84 11.66
N VAL A 74 8.68 0.04 11.89
CA VAL A 74 8.50 -1.37 12.26
C VAL A 74 8.21 -1.46 13.76
N LYS A 75 7.02 -1.98 14.12
CA LYS A 75 6.63 -2.21 15.53
C LYS A 75 7.10 -3.56 16.05
N LYS A 76 6.89 -4.62 15.26
CA LYS A 76 7.35 -5.99 15.50
C LYS A 76 8.22 -6.45 14.34
N GLY A 77 9.35 -7.09 14.62
CA GLY A 77 10.32 -7.56 13.61
C GLY A 77 11.76 -7.48 14.10
N LYS A 78 12.72 -7.65 13.18
CA LYS A 78 14.17 -7.56 13.45
C LYS A 78 14.53 -6.25 14.17
N PRO A 79 15.34 -6.28 15.25
CA PRO A 79 15.76 -5.08 15.99
C PRO A 79 16.34 -3.97 15.11
N ASP A 80 17.13 -4.33 14.09
CA ASP A 80 17.83 -3.38 13.21
C ASP A 80 16.89 -2.49 12.37
N LEU A 81 15.67 -2.97 12.13
CA LEU A 81 14.64 -2.26 11.37
C LEU A 81 13.69 -1.46 12.27
N ARG A 82 13.64 -1.78 13.57
CA ARG A 82 12.80 -1.07 14.53
C ARG A 82 13.39 0.32 14.79
N LYS A 83 12.52 1.24 15.24
CA LYS A 83 12.88 2.64 15.56
C LYS A 83 13.40 3.48 14.38
N LYS A 84 13.41 2.94 13.16
CA LYS A 84 13.73 3.66 11.93
C LYS A 84 12.45 3.97 11.15
N VAL A 85 12.42 5.15 10.53
CA VAL A 85 11.37 5.53 9.59
C VAL A 85 11.77 5.05 8.20
N LEU A 86 10.91 4.22 7.59
CA LEU A 86 11.15 3.58 6.31
C LEU A 86 9.98 3.85 5.37
N PRO A 87 10.22 4.10 4.07
CA PRO A 87 9.12 4.14 3.11
C PRO A 87 8.59 2.73 2.87
N ALA A 88 7.28 2.62 2.69
CA ALA A 88 6.60 1.37 2.37
C ALA A 88 5.50 1.63 1.33
N VAL A 89 5.15 0.63 0.54
CA VAL A 89 4.03 0.67 -0.41
C VAL A 89 2.92 -0.24 0.09
N ILE A 90 1.68 0.25 0.10
CA ILE A 90 0.52 -0.57 0.43
C ILE A 90 0.20 -1.52 -0.73
N VAL A 91 0.16 -2.82 -0.48
CA VAL A 91 -0.10 -3.84 -1.51
C VAL A 91 -1.48 -4.48 -1.39
N ARG A 92 -2.08 -4.46 -0.20
CA ARG A 92 -3.41 -5.02 0.08
C ARG A 92 -4.20 -4.11 1.02
N GLN A 93 -5.51 -4.05 0.81
CA GLN A 93 -6.45 -3.40 1.73
C GLN A 93 -7.72 -4.23 1.91
N ARG A 94 -8.24 -4.24 3.14
CA ARG A 94 -9.51 -4.87 3.51
C ARG A 94 -10.72 -4.04 3.07
N LYS A 95 -10.59 -2.70 3.05
CA LYS A 95 -11.69 -1.82 2.66
C LYS A 95 -11.99 -1.99 1.16
N PRO A 96 -13.24 -2.29 0.76
CA PRO A 96 -13.57 -2.43 -0.65
C PRO A 96 -13.33 -1.16 -1.47
N TRP A 97 -12.86 -1.34 -2.70
CA TRP A 97 -12.78 -0.28 -3.70
C TRP A 97 -13.38 -0.75 -5.02
N ARG A 98 -13.89 0.19 -5.80
CA ARG A 98 -14.52 -0.08 -7.09
C ARG A 98 -13.51 0.08 -8.22
N ARG A 99 -13.43 -0.91 -9.10
CA ARG A 99 -12.69 -0.87 -10.36
C ARG A 99 -13.53 -0.27 -11.48
N LYS A 100 -12.89 0.07 -12.59
CA LYS A 100 -13.54 0.71 -13.75
C LYS A 100 -14.61 -0.17 -14.40
N ASP A 101 -14.40 -1.47 -14.39
CA ASP A 101 -15.35 -2.50 -14.83
C ASP A 101 -16.60 -2.60 -13.93
N GLY A 102 -16.63 -1.87 -12.81
CA GLY A 102 -17.74 -1.88 -11.86
C GLY A 102 -17.60 -2.89 -10.74
N VAL A 103 -16.57 -3.75 -10.77
CA VAL A 103 -16.36 -4.78 -9.76
C VAL A 103 -15.81 -4.17 -8.48
N PHE A 104 -16.35 -4.60 -7.34
CA PHE A 104 -15.79 -4.26 -6.03
C PHE A 104 -14.73 -5.29 -5.64
N MET A 105 -13.54 -4.79 -5.32
CA MET A 105 -12.40 -5.60 -4.90
C MET A 105 -12.08 -5.32 -3.44
N TYR A 106 -11.74 -6.38 -2.70
CA TYR A 106 -11.22 -6.31 -1.34
C TYR A 106 -10.41 -7.56 -1.04
N PHE A 107 -9.45 -7.44 -0.12
CA PHE A 107 -8.65 -8.56 0.31
C PHE A 107 -9.23 -9.15 1.60
N GLU A 108 -9.70 -10.40 1.53
CA GLU A 108 -10.31 -11.10 2.66
C GLU A 108 -9.30 -11.49 3.74
N ASP A 109 -9.76 -11.47 4.98
CA ASP A 109 -8.94 -11.78 6.13
C ASP A 109 -8.85 -13.29 6.35
N VAL A 110 -7.83 -13.92 5.78
CA VAL A 110 -7.57 -15.36 5.95
C VAL A 110 -6.75 -15.69 7.19
N SER A 111 -6.43 -14.73 8.06
CA SER A 111 -5.69 -15.03 9.30
C SER A 111 -6.60 -15.42 10.46
N GLN A 112 -7.20 -16.62 10.37
CA GLN A 112 -7.71 -17.37 11.53
C GLN A 112 -6.68 -18.40 12.05
N LEU A 113 -5.53 -18.58 11.40
CA LEU A 113 -4.47 -19.48 11.88
C LEU A 113 -3.34 -18.71 12.61
N LEU A 114 -3.48 -18.61 13.93
CA LEU A 114 -2.46 -18.66 14.99
C LEU A 114 -1.00 -18.27 14.64
N VAL A 115 -0.77 -17.09 14.08
CA VAL A 115 0.52 -16.38 14.26
C VAL A 115 0.25 -15.24 15.21
N SER A 116 0.54 -15.45 16.50
CA SER A 116 0.31 -14.50 17.61
C SER A 116 0.82 -13.07 17.35
N ASP A 117 1.72 -12.90 16.39
CA ASP A 117 2.30 -11.63 16.03
C ASP A 117 1.64 -10.87 14.88
N ARG A 118 0.79 -11.51 14.06
CA ARG A 118 0.10 -10.82 12.96
C ARG A 118 -1.11 -10.06 13.48
N ILE A 119 -1.36 -8.90 12.90
CA ILE A 119 -2.63 -8.21 13.12
C ILE A 119 -3.67 -8.95 12.29
N GLY A 120 -4.80 -9.31 12.90
CA GLY A 120 -5.97 -9.93 12.25
C GLY A 120 -6.65 -8.96 11.30
N ASN A 121 -5.92 -8.49 10.29
CA ASN A 121 -6.42 -7.78 9.13
C ASN A 121 -5.53 -8.10 7.91
N ASN A 122 -6.14 -8.26 6.73
CA ASN A 122 -5.39 -8.49 5.48
C ASN A 122 -4.79 -7.21 4.88
N ASN A 123 -4.69 -6.12 5.65
CA ASN A 123 -3.99 -4.94 5.19
C ASN A 123 -2.50 -5.24 5.21
N ALA A 124 -1.82 -5.00 4.10
CA ALA A 124 -0.41 -5.31 4.01
C ALA A 124 0.37 -4.27 3.21
N GLY A 125 1.62 -4.08 3.60
CA GLY A 125 2.59 -3.24 2.90
C GLY A 125 3.94 -3.92 2.70
N VAL A 126 4.74 -3.37 1.81
CA VAL A 126 6.09 -3.83 1.47
C VAL A 126 7.07 -2.69 1.72
N ILE A 127 8.20 -2.96 2.36
CA ILE A 127 9.23 -1.95 2.61
C ILE A 127 9.98 -1.69 1.31
N VAL A 128 10.13 -0.41 0.98
CA VAL A 128 10.86 0.06 -0.19
C VAL A 128 11.97 1.02 0.21
N ASN A 129 12.81 1.40 -0.74
CA ASN A 129 13.69 2.55 -0.63
C ASN A 129 12.98 3.83 -1.12
N PRO A 130 13.57 5.03 -0.94
CA PRO A 130 12.97 6.28 -1.42
C PRO A 130 12.74 6.34 -2.94
N LYS A 131 13.46 5.52 -3.72
CA LYS A 131 13.28 5.37 -5.17
C LYS A 131 12.13 4.43 -5.54
N GLY A 132 11.52 3.75 -4.58
CA GLY A 132 10.41 2.80 -4.82
C GLY A 132 10.83 1.37 -5.10
N GLU A 133 12.11 1.03 -4.97
CA GLU A 133 12.60 -0.33 -5.13
C GLU A 133 12.39 -1.10 -3.83
N MET A 134 11.92 -2.34 -3.94
CA MET A 134 11.69 -3.21 -2.80
C MET A 134 13.00 -3.52 -2.07
N LYS A 135 12.97 -3.46 -0.73
CA LYS A 135 14.12 -3.84 0.11
C LYS A 135 14.23 -5.36 0.30
N GLY A 136 13.09 -6.04 0.38
CA GLY A 136 13.03 -7.50 0.36
C GLY A 136 13.28 -8.06 -1.03
N SER A 137 13.25 -9.39 -1.16
CA SER A 137 13.41 -10.08 -2.45
C SER A 137 12.13 -10.77 -2.92
N ALA A 138 11.19 -11.05 -2.00
CA ALA A 138 9.96 -11.79 -2.30
C ALA A 138 8.78 -11.25 -1.50
N ILE A 139 7.58 -11.36 -2.06
CA ILE A 139 6.32 -10.94 -1.44
C ILE A 139 5.45 -12.15 -1.12
N THR A 140 4.92 -12.17 0.10
CA THR A 140 4.02 -13.20 0.59
C THR A 140 2.56 -12.82 0.30
N GLY A 141 1.87 -13.70 -0.42
CA GLY A 141 0.46 -13.57 -0.76
C GLY A 141 0.21 -12.70 -1.99
N PRO A 142 -1.06 -12.53 -2.37
CA PRO A 142 -1.43 -11.77 -3.55
C PRO A 142 -1.23 -10.26 -3.32
N ILE A 143 -1.05 -9.52 -4.42
CA ILE A 143 -1.05 -8.06 -4.42
C ILE A 143 -2.17 -7.52 -5.31
N GLY A 144 -2.63 -6.30 -5.04
CA GLY A 144 -3.59 -5.63 -5.92
C GLY A 144 -2.96 -5.20 -7.24
N LYS A 145 -3.68 -5.39 -8.34
CA LYS A 145 -3.30 -4.92 -9.68
C LYS A 145 -2.92 -3.45 -9.70
N GLU A 146 -3.63 -2.62 -8.96
CA GLU A 146 -3.37 -1.18 -8.86
C GLU A 146 -2.02 -0.84 -8.21
N CYS A 147 -1.46 -1.75 -7.40
CA CYS A 147 -0.09 -1.63 -6.92
C CYS A 147 0.90 -2.11 -7.98
N ALA A 148 0.61 -3.23 -8.65
CA ALA A 148 1.48 -3.82 -9.66
C ALA A 148 1.70 -2.87 -10.86
N ASP A 149 0.64 -2.21 -11.31
CA ASP A 149 0.68 -1.26 -12.43
C ASP A 149 1.58 -0.04 -12.12
N LEU A 150 1.65 0.38 -10.85
CA LEU A 150 2.44 1.53 -10.41
C LEU A 150 3.88 1.16 -10.05
N TRP A 151 4.13 -0.06 -9.56
CA TRP A 151 5.42 -0.45 -8.98
C TRP A 151 5.96 -1.72 -9.63
N PRO A 152 6.66 -1.62 -10.78
CA PRO A 152 7.10 -2.78 -11.56
C PRO A 152 8.00 -3.75 -10.79
N ARG A 153 8.86 -3.24 -9.89
CA ARG A 153 9.73 -4.07 -9.05
C ARG A 153 8.97 -4.86 -8.00
N ILE A 154 7.83 -4.35 -7.53
CA ILE A 154 6.93 -5.07 -6.61
C ILE A 154 6.14 -6.11 -7.41
N ALA A 155 5.63 -5.75 -8.59
CA ALA A 155 4.92 -6.67 -9.48
C ALA A 155 5.77 -7.90 -9.82
N SER A 156 7.05 -7.69 -10.16
CA SER A 156 7.98 -8.77 -10.52
C SER A 156 8.28 -9.75 -9.37
N ALA A 157 8.07 -9.36 -8.12
CA ALA A 157 8.37 -10.18 -6.95
C ALA A 157 7.12 -10.76 -6.26
N ALA A 158 5.94 -10.52 -6.85
CA ALA A 158 4.67 -10.99 -6.33
C ALA A 158 4.34 -12.39 -6.87
N ASN A 159 3.81 -13.24 -5.98
CA ASN A 159 3.39 -14.59 -6.37
C ASN A 159 2.09 -14.59 -7.19
N ALA A 160 1.20 -13.63 -6.92
CA ALA A 160 -0.07 -13.47 -7.61
C ALA A 160 -0.50 -12.00 -7.61
N ILE A 161 -1.11 -11.58 -8.71
CA ILE A 161 -1.65 -10.23 -8.90
C ILE A 161 -3.14 -10.36 -9.18
N VAL A 162 -3.95 -9.63 -8.43
CA VAL A 162 -5.42 -9.69 -8.49
C VAL A 162 -6.01 -8.31 -8.71
#